data_AF-A0A9P5TH96-F1
#
_entry.id   AF-A0A9P5TH96-F1
#
_cell.length_a   1.000
_cell.length_b   1.000
_cell.length_c   1.000
_cell.angle_alpha   90.00
_cell.angle_beta   90.00
_cell.angle_gamma   90.00
#
_symmetry.space_group_name_H-M   'P 1'
#
loop_
_entity.id
_entity.type
_entity.pdbx_description
1 polymer ?
#
loop_
_entity_poly.entity_id
_entity_poly.type
_entity_poly.pdbx_seq_one_letter_code
_entity_poly.pdbx_strand_id
1 'polypeptide(L)'
;MSLMIHGLGLSDENPTEIMLLRSQSFLAPRSFEDHITLPRDEKWAPLSLPKDGAHLELELTDSISEGRIGLAYSVRIINDSAHLDLPDLCIKLVKPKFSRTLA
;
A
#
# COMPACT_ATOMS: atom_id res chain seq x y z
N MET A 1 -9.67 8.31 -4.79
CA MET A 1 -8.21 8.26 -4.98
C MET A 1 -7.87 6.99 -5.74
N SER A 2 -7.08 7.09 -6.81
CA SER A 2 -6.56 5.95 -7.56
C SER A 2 -5.05 5.85 -7.37
N LEU A 3 -4.53 4.64 -7.45
CA LEU A 3 -3.12 4.32 -7.33
C LEU A 3 -2.73 3.50 -8.56
N MET A 4 -1.75 3.96 -9.32
CA MET A 4 -1.13 3.19 -10.40
C MET A 4 0.23 2.70 -9.94
N ILE A 5 0.54 1.43 -10.21
CA ILE A 5 1.82 0.83 -9.87
C ILE A 5 2.45 0.27 -11.16
N HIS A 6 3.64 0.77 -11.49
CA HIS A 6 4.49 0.30 -12.59
C HIS A 6 5.50 -0.72 -12.08
N GLY A 7 5.87 -1.67 -12.94
CA GLY A 7 6.93 -2.66 -12.65
C GLY A 7 6.50 -3.85 -11.79
N LEU A 8 5.18 -4.07 -11.61
CA LEU A 8 4.66 -5.21 -10.83
C LEU A 8 4.79 -6.57 -11.52
N GLY A 9 4.94 -6.57 -12.83
CA GLY A 9 5.10 -7.78 -13.63
C GLY A 9 5.42 -7.40 -15.08
N LEU A 10 5.67 -8.42 -15.89
CA LEU A 10 5.80 -8.29 -17.34
C LEU A 10 4.67 -9.06 -18.00
N SER A 11 3.97 -8.44 -18.94
CA SER A 11 3.04 -9.08 -19.86
C SER A 11 3.61 -8.90 -21.26
N ASP A 12 3.89 -10.00 -21.96
CA ASP A 12 4.48 -9.98 -23.31
C ASP A 12 5.71 -9.04 -23.40
N GLU A 13 6.63 -9.16 -22.43
CA GLU A 13 7.85 -8.33 -22.28
C GLU A 13 7.63 -6.84 -21.97
N ASN A 14 6.39 -6.39 -21.85
CA ASN A 14 6.07 -5.02 -21.44
C ASN A 14 5.74 -4.96 -19.94
N PRO A 15 6.17 -3.92 -19.21
CA PRO A 15 5.77 -3.73 -17.82
C PRO A 15 4.25 -3.69 -17.68
N THR A 16 3.70 -4.56 -16.84
CA THR A 16 2.28 -4.55 -16.52
C THR A 16 2.00 -3.43 -15.52
N GLU A 17 1.09 -2.55 -15.89
CA GLU A 17 0.56 -1.51 -15.03
C GLU A 17 -0.66 -2.02 -14.27
N ILE A 18 -0.71 -1.74 -12.97
CA ILE A 18 -1.85 -2.12 -12.14
C ILE A 18 -2.47 -0.85 -11.56
N MET A 19 -3.71 -0.59 -11.95
CA MET A 19 -4.52 0.47 -11.37
C MET A 19 -5.39 -0.09 -10.24
N LEU A 20 -5.20 0.45 -9.05
CA LEU A 20 -5.97 0.15 -7.85
C LEU A 20 -6.82 1.36 -7.49
N LEU A 21 -8.12 1.15 -7.31
CA LEU A 21 -9.00 2.16 -6.74
C LEU A 21 -8.93 2.05 -5.22
N ARG A 22 -8.55 3.13 -4.54
CA ARG A 22 -8.50 3.15 -3.08
C ARG A 22 -9.92 3.15 -2.53
N SER A 23 -10.29 2.06 -1.88
CA SER A 23 -11.45 2.01 -0.99
C SER A 23 -11.03 2.45 0.43
N GLN A 24 -11.96 3.00 1.19
CA GLN A 24 -11.73 3.22 2.62
C GLN A 24 -11.54 1.86 3.29
N SER A 25 -10.34 1.60 3.82
CA SER A 25 -10.11 0.40 4.62
C SER A 25 -10.97 0.48 5.87
N PHE A 26 -11.80 -0.54 6.12
CA PHE A 26 -12.35 -0.75 7.45
C PHE A 26 -11.18 -0.95 8.41
N LEU A 27 -11.29 -0.42 9.63
CA LEU A 27 -10.27 -0.67 10.65
C LEU A 27 -10.09 -2.18 10.76
N ALA A 28 -8.87 -2.64 10.49
CA ALA A 28 -8.37 -3.92 10.95
C ALA A 28 -8.80 -4.08 12.42
N PRO A 29 -9.72 -5.00 12.77
CA PRO A 29 -9.96 -5.30 14.16
C PRO A 29 -8.63 -5.84 14.67
N ARG A 30 -7.96 -5.10 15.56
CA ARG A 30 -6.84 -5.65 16.31
C ARG A 30 -7.42 -6.76 17.19
N SER A 31 -7.55 -7.98 16.67
CA SER A 31 -7.92 -9.13 17.47
C SER A 31 -6.69 -9.53 18.27
N PHE A 32 -6.49 -8.85 19.39
CA PHE A 32 -5.69 -9.38 20.48
C PHE A 32 -6.64 -10.13 21.41
N GLU A 33 -6.26 -11.36 21.73
CA GLU A 33 -7.02 -12.33 22.52
C GLU A 33 -7.25 -11.87 23.97
N ASP A 34 -6.57 -10.79 24.40
CA ASP A 34 -6.77 -10.14 25.69
C ASP A 34 -7.12 -8.66 25.51
N HIS A 35 -8.22 -8.23 26.12
CA HIS A 35 -8.80 -6.88 26.07
C HIS A 35 -7.91 -5.79 26.71
N ILE A 36 -6.75 -5.50 26.13
CA ILE A 36 -6.03 -4.25 26.39
C ILE A 36 -6.45 -3.26 25.31
N THR A 37 -7.32 -2.32 25.67
CA THR A 37 -7.60 -1.15 24.84
C THR A 37 -6.35 -0.28 24.79
N LEU A 38 -5.44 -0.59 23.86
CA LEU A 38 -4.31 0.27 23.59
C LEU A 38 -4.85 1.58 22.99
N PRO A 39 -4.44 2.75 23.50
CA PRO A 39 -4.83 4.02 22.91
C PRO A 39 -4.43 4.01 21.44
N ARG A 40 -5.32 4.52 20.59
CA ARG A 40 -5.03 4.71 19.18
C ARG A 40 -3.86 5.68 19.09
N ASP A 41 -2.71 5.18 18.66
CA ASP A 41 -1.62 6.08 18.29
C ASP A 41 -2.10 6.87 17.07
N GLU A 42 -2.41 8.15 17.27
CA GLU A 42 -2.91 9.02 16.21
C GLU A 42 -1.89 9.18 15.07
N LYS A 43 -0.59 8.94 15.34
CA LYS A 43 0.45 8.92 14.32
C LYS A 43 0.29 7.76 13.32
N TRP A 44 -0.42 6.72 13.71
CA TRP A 44 -0.73 5.54 12.88
C TRP A 44 -2.15 5.62 12.32
N ALA A 45 -2.87 6.72 12.51
CA ALA A 45 -4.16 6.91 11.87
C ALA A 45 -3.98 6.92 10.36
N PRO A 46 -4.85 6.23 9.60
CA PRO A 46 -4.80 6.30 8.15
C PRO A 46 -4.98 7.76 7.71
N LEU A 47 -4.13 8.20 6.80
CA LEU A 47 -4.26 9.52 6.18
C LEU A 47 -5.65 9.66 5.56
N SER A 48 -6.28 10.81 5.84
CA SER A 48 -7.57 11.18 5.28
C SER A 48 -7.55 11.05 3.75
N LEU A 49 -8.65 10.57 3.18
CA LEU A 49 -8.75 10.49 1.73
C LEU A 49 -8.72 11.91 1.14
N PRO A 50 -7.89 12.17 0.11
CA PRO A 50 -7.98 13.41 -0.64
C PRO A 50 -9.38 13.54 -1.24
N LYS A 51 -9.97 14.75 -1.15
CA LYS A 51 -11.36 15.00 -1.55
C LYS A 51 -11.56 14.97 -3.08
N ASP A 52 -10.50 15.23 -3.85
CA ASP A 52 -10.61 15.57 -5.29
C ASP A 52 -10.03 14.50 -6.23
N GLY A 53 -10.47 13.25 -6.12
CA GLY A 53 -10.12 12.25 -7.15
C GLY A 53 -8.62 11.97 -7.31
N ALA A 54 -7.81 12.31 -6.30
CA ALA A 54 -6.35 12.22 -6.29
C ALA A 54 -5.80 10.93 -6.91
N HIS A 55 -4.72 11.08 -7.67
CA HIS A 55 -4.02 10.02 -8.37
C HIS A 55 -2.57 9.98 -7.91
N LEU A 56 -2.10 8.79 -7.53
CA LEU A 56 -0.71 8.53 -7.20
C LEU A 56 -0.17 7.49 -8.17
N GLU A 57 0.94 7.78 -8.81
CA GLU A 57 1.66 6.84 -9.69
C GLU A 57 2.98 6.47 -9.01
N LEU A 58 3.18 5.17 -8.80
CA LEU A 58 4.35 4.61 -8.14
C LEU A 58 5.06 3.65 -9.07
N GLU A 59 6.37 3.65 -9.03
CA GLU A 59 7.21 2.67 -9.71
C GLU A 59 7.93 1.82 -8.68
N LEU A 60 7.83 0.49 -8.82
CA LEU A 60 8.64 -0.43 -8.02
C LEU A 60 10.11 -0.30 -8.42
N THR A 61 10.97 -0.15 -7.43
CA THR A 61 12.42 -0.05 -7.61
C THR A 61 13.09 -1.29 -7.02
N ASP A 62 13.84 -1.14 -5.93
CA ASP A 62 14.59 -2.23 -5.32
C ASP A 62 13.69 -3.15 -4.50
N SER A 63 13.97 -4.46 -4.54
CA SER A 63 13.43 -5.38 -3.55
C SER A 63 14.13 -5.15 -2.21
N ILE A 64 13.37 -4.74 -1.19
CA ILE A 64 13.88 -4.51 0.16
C ILE A 64 14.01 -5.83 0.89
N SER A 65 12.99 -6.70 0.77
CA SER A 65 12.99 -7.99 1.44
C SER A 65 12.01 -8.98 0.81
N GLU A 66 12.35 -10.27 0.91
CA GLU A 66 11.41 -11.37 0.70
C GLU A 66 11.24 -12.17 2.00
N GLY A 67 9.99 -12.26 2.44
CA GLY A 67 9.62 -13.04 3.62
C GLY A 67 8.70 -14.22 3.28
N ARG A 68 8.37 -14.97 4.34
CA ARG A 68 7.40 -16.06 4.27
C ARG A 68 6.04 -15.56 3.75
N ILE A 69 5.61 -14.38 4.20
CA ILE A 69 4.26 -13.83 3.95
C ILE A 69 4.16 -13.05 2.63
N GLY A 70 5.26 -12.42 2.19
CA GLY A 70 5.22 -11.49 1.07
C GLY A 70 6.59 -10.91 0.74
N LEU A 71 6.60 -10.05 -0.28
CA LEU A 71 7.76 -9.30 -0.74
C LEU A 71 7.55 -7.81 -0.45
N ALA A 72 8.61 -7.08 -0.12
CA ALA A 72 8.60 -5.65 0.06
C ALA A 72 9.52 -4.99 -0.97
N TYR A 73 9.05 -3.91 -1.57
CA TYR A 73 9.76 -3.12 -2.58
C TYR A 73 9.80 -1.66 -2.17
N SER A 74 10.94 -1.02 -2.43
CA SER A 74 11.04 0.43 -2.43
C SER A 74 10.24 0.97 -3.60
N VAL A 75 9.64 2.15 -3.43
CA VAL A 75 8.93 2.81 -4.52
C VAL A 75 9.45 4.22 -4.77
N ARG A 76 9.42 4.59 -6.04
CA ARG A 76 9.60 5.96 -6.51
C ARG A 76 8.24 6.54 -6.86
N ILE A 77 7.94 7.75 -6.38
CA ILE A 77 6.76 8.50 -6.77
C ILE A 77 7.02 9.11 -8.15
N ILE A 78 6.18 8.78 -9.12
CA ILE A 78 6.25 9.28 -10.49
C ILE A 78 5.34 10.49 -10.66
N ASN A 79 4.14 10.41 -10.09
CA ASN A 79 3.15 11.47 -10.13
C ASN A 79 2.33 11.47 -8.84
N ASP A 80 2.06 12.66 -8.32
CA ASP A 80 1.15 12.86 -7.20
C ASP A 80 0.28 14.09 -7.48
N SER A 81 -0.95 13.83 -7.93
CA SER A 81 -1.90 14.90 -8.24
C SER A 81 -2.52 15.55 -7.00
N ALA A 82 -2.30 14.99 -5.82
CA ALA A 82 -2.77 15.58 -4.56
C ALA A 82 -1.73 16.45 -3.87
N HIS A 83 -0.51 16.55 -4.40
CA HIS A 83 0.60 17.33 -3.82
C HIS A 83 0.77 17.04 -2.32
N LEU A 84 0.72 15.75 -1.98
CA LEU A 84 0.89 15.27 -0.63
C LEU A 84 2.38 15.35 -0.27
N ASP A 85 2.67 15.84 0.94
CA ASP A 85 4.01 15.75 1.52
C ASP A 85 4.23 14.31 2.03
N LEU A 86 4.51 13.40 1.10
CA LEU A 86 4.64 11.97 1.37
C LEU A 86 6.06 11.62 1.83
N PRO A 87 6.20 10.79 2.88
CA PRO A 87 7.50 10.23 3.26
C PRO A 87 7.97 9.21 2.22
N ASP A 88 9.17 8.65 2.41
CA ASP A 88 9.60 7.48 1.65
C ASP A 88 8.60 6.33 1.81
N LEU A 89 8.16 5.80 0.67
CA LEU A 89 7.12 4.77 0.61
C LEU A 89 7.73 3.40 0.26
N CYS A 90 7.02 2.35 0.66
CA CYS A 90 7.28 0.99 0.20
C CYS A 90 5.97 0.25 -0.08
N ILE A 91 6.01 -0.71 -1.00
CA ILE A 91 4.87 -1.60 -1.30
C ILE A 91 5.20 -2.99 -0.80
N LYS A 92 4.25 -3.57 -0.05
CA LYS A 92 4.32 -4.96 0.38
C LYS A 92 3.30 -5.80 -0.39
N LEU A 93 3.79 -6.71 -1.21
CA LEU A 93 2.99 -7.67 -1.96
C LEU A 93 2.87 -8.97 -1.18
N VAL A 94 1.65 -9.47 -1.06
CA VAL A 94 1.33 -10.56 -0.14
C VAL A 94 1.05 -11.80 -0.94
N LYS A 95 1.69 -12.91 -0.58
CA LYS A 95 1.46 -14.19 -1.24
C LYS A 95 -0.02 -14.56 -1.03
N PRO A 96 -0.76 -14.99 -2.09
CA PRO A 96 -2.21 -15.14 -2.02
C PRO A 96 -2.74 -15.94 -0.83
N LYS A 97 -2.00 -16.98 -0.42
CA LYS A 97 -2.30 -17.82 0.75
C LYS A 97 -2.34 -17.07 2.11
N PHE A 98 -1.74 -15.89 2.21
CA PHE A 98 -1.70 -15.07 3.41
C PHE A 98 -2.51 -13.77 3.30
N SER A 99 -3.26 -13.59 2.20
CA SER A 99 -4.07 -12.39 1.96
C SER A 99 -5.12 -12.14 3.06
N ARG A 100 -5.62 -13.20 3.71
CA ARG A 100 -6.60 -13.12 4.81
C ARG A 100 -6.00 -12.78 6.18
N THR A 101 -4.67 -12.78 6.32
CA THR A 101 -3.97 -12.60 7.61
C THR A 101 -3.50 -11.16 7.83
N LEU A 102 -3.95 -10.22 7.00
CA LEU A 102 -3.62 -8.78 7.07
C LEU A 102 -4.76 -7.91 7.60
N ALA A 103 -5.84 -8.55 8.04
CA ALA A 103 -6.94 -7.89 8.74
C ALA A 103 -6.58 -7.66 10.21
#